data_AF-A0A1L6J773-F1
#
_entry.id   AF-A0A1L6J773-F1
#
_cell.length_a   1.000
_cell.length_b   1.000
_cell.length_c   1.000
_cell.angle_alpha   90.00
_cell.angle_beta   90.00
_cell.angle_gamma   90.00
#
_symmetry.space_group_name_H-M   'P 1'
#
loop_
_entity.id
_entity.type
_entity.pdbx_description
1 polymer ?
#
loop_
_entity_poly.entity_id
_entity_poly.type
_entity_poly.pdbx_seq_one_letter_code
_entity_poly.pdbx_strand_id
1 'polypeptide(L)'
;MSITITGQPGQRIAVAGDITKTLRVPYDEVEERFLLAASDGSLIEGRLEAEKDRFDFRVVVDGAGISRVGHGELTLDWRVEWVTIAPYDAGALPERSPMPLPLFDSLSG
;
A
#
# COMPACT_ATOMS: atom_id res chain seq x y z
N MET A 1 -3.71 -5.57 18.07
CA MET A 1 -3.86 -6.32 16.82
C MET A 1 -3.35 -5.41 15.74
N SER A 2 -2.25 -5.82 15.15
CA SER A 2 -1.58 -5.05 14.11
C SER A 2 -0.66 -5.96 13.32
N ILE A 3 -0.35 -5.53 12.10
CA ILE A 3 0.78 -6.05 11.37
C ILE A 3 1.72 -4.92 10.98
N THR A 4 3.00 -5.24 10.89
CA THR A 4 4.02 -4.38 10.30
C THR A 4 4.57 -5.07 9.07
N ILE A 5 4.55 -4.33 7.96
CA ILE A 5 5.11 -4.71 6.66
C ILE A 5 6.44 -3.97 6.54
N THR A 6 7.52 -4.70 6.28
CA THR A 6 8.87 -4.12 6.10
C THR A 6 9.50 -4.62 4.82
N GLY A 7 10.23 -3.74 4.15
CA GLY A 7 11.16 -4.14 3.10
C GLY A 7 12.27 -5.04 3.65
N GLN A 8 12.71 -6.01 2.86
CA GLN A 8 13.79 -6.93 3.21
C GLN A 8 14.73 -7.12 2.01
N PRO A 9 16.01 -7.43 2.27
CA PRO A 9 16.94 -7.67 1.19
C PRO A 9 16.54 -8.77 0.22
N GLY A 10 16.95 -8.59 -1.03
CA GLY A 10 16.69 -9.56 -2.09
C GLY A 10 15.24 -9.55 -2.57
N GLN A 11 14.65 -8.35 -2.69
CA GLN A 11 13.32 -8.13 -3.28
C GLN A 11 12.22 -8.86 -2.51
N ARG A 12 12.23 -8.72 -1.18
CA ARG A 12 11.29 -9.37 -0.27
C ARG A 12 10.61 -8.35 0.61
N ILE A 13 9.44 -8.71 1.09
CA ILE A 13 8.79 -8.03 2.21
C ILE A 13 8.55 -9.02 3.34
N ALA A 14 8.74 -8.56 4.57
CA ALA A 14 8.34 -9.30 5.76
C ALA A 14 7.05 -8.68 6.31
N VAL A 15 6.11 -9.54 6.69
CA VAL A 15 4.91 -9.19 7.44
C VAL A 15 5.05 -9.85 8.81
N ALA A 16 4.92 -9.07 9.89
CA ALA A 16 5.00 -9.54 11.26
C ALA A 16 3.88 -8.94 12.12
N GLY A 17 3.47 -9.62 13.19
CA GLY A 17 2.33 -9.23 14.04
C GLY A 17 1.27 -10.32 14.06
N ASP A 18 0.01 -9.96 13.77
CA ASP A 18 -1.12 -10.90 13.75
C ASP A 18 -0.92 -12.09 12.78
N ILE A 19 -0.19 -11.88 11.68
CA ILE A 19 0.35 -12.93 10.82
C ILE A 19 1.85 -12.74 10.63
N THR A 20 2.58 -13.83 10.38
CA THR A 20 4.02 -13.79 10.09
C THR A 20 4.32 -14.50 8.78
N LYS A 21 4.80 -13.76 7.79
CA LYS A 21 5.14 -14.27 6.44
C LYS A 21 6.24 -13.46 5.79
N THR A 22 6.90 -14.06 4.80
CA THR A 22 7.78 -13.36 3.87
C THR A 22 7.24 -13.56 2.46
N LEU A 23 7.04 -12.47 1.73
CA LEU A 23 6.54 -12.48 0.36
C LEU A 23 7.64 -11.97 -0.57
N ARG A 24 7.72 -12.56 -1.77
CA ARG A 24 8.62 -12.09 -2.82
C ARG A 24 7.93 -10.99 -3.60
N VAL A 25 8.65 -9.89 -3.83
CA VAL A 25 8.15 -8.78 -4.64
C VAL A 25 8.06 -9.26 -6.10
N PRO A 26 6.90 -9.08 -6.76
CA PRO A 26 6.74 -9.34 -8.18
C PRO A 26 7.36 -8.18 -8.98
N TYR A 27 8.68 -8.06 -8.88
CA TYR A 27 9.47 -7.01 -9.51
C TYR A 27 9.67 -7.31 -10.99
N ASP A 28 9.55 -6.28 -11.83
CA ASP A 28 10.14 -6.27 -13.17
C ASP A 28 11.12 -5.08 -13.27
N GLU A 29 12.19 -5.21 -14.05
CA GLU A 29 13.27 -4.20 -14.11
C GLU A 29 12.81 -2.79 -14.56
N VAL A 30 11.63 -2.69 -15.16
CA VAL A 30 11.02 -1.45 -15.66
C VAL A 30 10.01 -0.90 -14.64
N GLU A 31 9.26 -1.77 -13.96
CA GLU A 31 8.24 -1.42 -12.99
C GLU A 31 8.70 -1.71 -11.55
N GLU A 32 9.10 -0.64 -10.86
CA GLU A 32 9.52 -0.68 -9.47
C GLU A 32 8.35 -0.85 -8.48
N ARG A 33 7.10 -0.67 -8.93
CA ARG A 33 5.92 -0.75 -8.06
C ARG A 33 5.33 -2.15 -7.99
N PHE A 34 4.62 -2.39 -6.90
CA PHE A 34 3.80 -3.56 -6.69
C PHE A 34 2.60 -3.21 -5.81
N LEU A 35 1.60 -4.09 -5.78
CA LEU A 35 0.41 -3.91 -4.96
C LEU A 35 0.36 -4.94 -3.84
N LEU A 36 -0.09 -4.49 -2.68
CA LEU A 36 -0.45 -5.31 -1.54
C LEU A 36 -1.90 -5.06 -1.16
N ALA A 37 -2.63 -6.15 -0.91
CA ALA A 37 -3.97 -6.08 -0.34
C ALA A 37 -4.00 -6.84 0.98
N ALA A 38 -4.65 -6.28 1.98
CA ALA A 38 -4.81 -6.85 3.31
C ALA A 38 -6.29 -7.08 3.64
N SER A 39 -6.56 -8.04 4.53
CA SER A 39 -7.92 -8.44 4.91
C SER A 39 -8.73 -7.37 5.63
N ASP A 40 -8.09 -6.30 6.11
CA ASP A 40 -8.76 -5.13 6.68
C ASP A 40 -9.40 -4.22 5.61
N GLY A 41 -9.18 -4.52 4.33
CA GLY A 41 -9.64 -3.75 3.18
C GLY A 41 -8.61 -2.76 2.64
N SER A 42 -7.41 -2.68 3.24
CA SER A 42 -6.37 -1.76 2.79
C SER A 42 -5.77 -2.21 1.45
N LEU A 43 -5.63 -1.25 0.51
CA LEU A 43 -4.82 -1.39 -0.70
C LEU A 43 -3.58 -0.51 -0.57
N ILE A 44 -2.41 -1.10 -0.76
CA ILE A 44 -1.12 -0.47 -0.54
C ILE A 44 -0.29 -0.59 -1.82
N GLU A 45 0.26 0.53 -2.26
CA GLU A 45 1.31 0.57 -3.26
C GLU A 45 2.66 0.45 -2.55
N GLY A 46 3.45 -0.53 -2.94
CA GLY A 46 4.85 -0.62 -2.57
C GLY A 46 5.73 -0.23 -3.74
N ARG A 47 6.90 0.36 -3.47
CA ARG A 47 7.94 0.65 -4.45
C ARG A 47 9.27 0.08 -3.98
N LEU A 48 9.98 -0.58 -4.89
CA LEU A 48 11.32 -1.11 -4.68
C LEU A 48 12.32 -0.42 -5.61
N GLU A 49 13.20 0.40 -5.05
CA GLU A 49 14.39 0.91 -5.74
C GLU A 49 15.49 -0.16 -5.67
N ALA A 50 15.49 -1.08 -6.64
CA ALA A 50 16.30 -2.29 -6.61
C ALA A 50 17.82 -2.03 -6.48
N GLU A 51 18.33 -0.95 -7.07
CA GLU A 51 19.75 -0.57 -6.98
C GLU A 51 20.20 -0.24 -5.54
N LYS A 52 19.28 0.28 -4.72
CA LYS A 52 19.54 0.67 -3.33
C LYS A 52 18.90 -0.27 -2.31
N ASP A 53 18.19 -1.30 -2.80
CA ASP A 53 17.41 -2.24 -2.00
C ASP A 53 16.47 -1.52 -1.02
N ARG A 54 15.92 -0.38 -1.47
CA ARG A 54 15.11 0.52 -0.66
C ARG A 54 13.64 0.36 -0.99
N PHE A 55 12.83 0.30 0.06
CA PHE A 55 11.39 0.18 -0.02
C PHE A 55 10.71 1.47 0.43
N ASP A 56 9.64 1.82 -0.26
CA ASP A 56 8.70 2.86 0.14
C ASP A 56 7.28 2.30 0.04
N PHE A 57 6.40 2.70 0.95
CA PHE A 57 5.02 2.25 1.00
C PHE A 57 4.07 3.43 1.00
N ARG A 58 2.93 3.26 0.35
CA ARG A 58 1.84 4.23 0.32
C ARG A 58 0.51 3.51 0.41
N VAL A 59 -0.36 3.96 1.31
CA VAL A 59 -1.75 3.50 1.33
C VAL A 59 -2.53 4.21 0.23
N VAL A 60 -3.16 3.43 -0.65
CA VAL A 60 -3.97 3.93 -1.77
C VAL A 60 -5.45 3.90 -1.43
N VAL A 61 -5.88 2.85 -0.72
CA VAL A 61 -7.22 2.71 -0.13
C VAL A 61 -7.03 2.37 1.34
N ASP A 62 -7.59 3.20 2.22
CA ASP A 62 -7.63 2.90 3.65
C ASP A 62 -8.64 1.78 3.93
N GLY A 63 -8.20 0.78 4.70
CA GLY A 63 -9.08 -0.25 5.26
C GLY A 63 -9.76 0.21 6.54
N ALA A 64 -10.18 -0.77 7.35
CA ALA A 64 -10.83 -0.53 8.64
C ALA A 64 -9.87 0.01 9.73
N GLY A 65 -8.57 -0.20 9.55
CA GLY A 65 -7.53 0.16 10.52
C GLY A 65 -6.94 1.55 10.35
N ILE A 66 -6.18 1.98 11.35
CA ILE A 66 -5.29 3.13 11.22
C ILE A 66 -3.99 2.66 10.55
N SER A 67 -3.58 3.34 9.49
CA SER A 67 -2.31 3.08 8.81
C SER A 67 -1.22 4.06 9.28
N ARG A 68 0.02 3.57 9.42
CA ARG A 68 1.20 4.41 9.70
C ARG A 68 2.34 4.05 8.76
N VAL A 69 2.73 5.01 7.93
CA VAL A 69 3.84 4.86 6.98
C VAL A 69 5.13 5.38 7.62
N GLY A 70 6.16 4.54 7.64
CA GLY A 70 7.53 4.90 8.01
C GLY A 70 8.49 4.74 6.84
N HIS A 71 9.80 4.84 7.12
CA HIS A 71 10.83 4.61 6.10
C HIS A 71 11.04 3.12 5.85
N GLY A 72 10.56 2.62 4.70
CA GLY A 72 10.64 1.18 4.38
C GLY A 72 9.78 0.29 5.27
N GLU A 73 8.82 0.87 5.99
CA GLU A 73 7.83 0.15 6.77
C GLU A 73 6.43 0.74 6.64
N LEU A 74 5.43 -0.10 6.83
CA LEU A 74 4.03 0.27 6.99
C LEU A 74 3.42 -0.56 8.11
N THR A 75 2.77 0.09 9.06
CA THR A 75 1.98 -0.59 10.10
C THR A 75 0.49 -0.40 9.84
N LEU A 76 -0.28 -1.48 9.96
CA LEU A 76 -1.74 -1.48 9.94
C LEU A 76 -2.25 -1.87 11.34
N ASP A 77 -2.92 -0.94 12.02
CA ASP A 77 -3.53 -1.15 13.33
C ASP A 77 -4.95 -1.69 13.22
N TRP A 78 -5.06 -2.92 12.73
CA TRP A 78 -6.30 -3.69 12.73
C TRP A 78 -5.98 -5.17 12.79
N ARG A 79 -7.00 -6.00 12.99
CA ARG A 79 -6.86 -7.44 12.85
C ARG A 79 -6.67 -7.80 11.38
N VAL A 80 -5.49 -8.32 11.04
CA VAL A 80 -5.20 -8.82 9.68
C VAL A 80 -5.03 -10.34 9.70
N GLU A 81 -5.76 -11.03 8.82
CA GLU A 81 -5.78 -12.50 8.73
C GLU A 81 -5.07 -12.99 7.46
N TRP A 82 -4.99 -12.14 6.43
CA TRP A 82 -4.25 -12.43 5.20
C TRP A 82 -3.71 -11.15 4.57
N VAL A 83 -2.62 -11.33 3.81
CA VAL A 83 -2.03 -10.34 2.91
C VAL A 83 -1.70 -11.06 1.61
N THR A 84 -1.96 -10.42 0.47
CA THR A 84 -1.55 -10.87 -0.86
C THR A 84 -0.74 -9.80 -1.56
N ILE A 85 0.10 -10.21 -2.51
CA ILE A 85 0.97 -9.36 -3.31
C ILE A 85 0.72 -9.61 -4.80
N ALA A 86 0.77 -8.55 -5.61
CA ALA A 86 0.57 -8.61 -7.06
C ALA A 86 1.52 -7.65 -7.79
N PRO A 87 1.84 -7.90 -9.07
CA PRO A 87 2.44 -6.90 -9.94
C PRO A 87 1.63 -5.61 -9.93
N TYR A 88 2.29 -4.49 -10.21
CA TYR A 88 1.58 -3.23 -10.35
C TYR A 88 0.68 -3.23 -11.59
N ASP A 89 -0.58 -2.84 -11.40
CA ASP A 89 -1.53 -2.57 -12.48
C ASP A 89 -2.31 -1.30 -12.12
N ALA A 90 -2.19 -0.27 -12.96
CA ALA A 90 -2.89 0.99 -12.75
C ALA A 90 -4.42 0.83 -12.77
N GLY A 91 -4.94 -0.18 -13.47
CA GLY A 91 -6.38 -0.49 -13.52
C GLY A 91 -6.92 -1.09 -12.22
N ALA A 92 -6.06 -1.56 -11.32
CA ALA A 92 -6.45 -2.03 -9.99
C ALA A 92 -6.62 -0.88 -8.98
N LEU A 93 -6.20 0.34 -9.34
CA LEU A 93 -6.37 1.51 -8.47
C LEU A 93 -7.79 2.07 -8.60
N PRO A 94 -8.36 2.60 -7.50
CA PRO A 94 -9.67 3.25 -7.57
C PRO A 94 -9.63 4.45 -8.52
N GLU A 95 -10.62 4.54 -9.40
CA GLU A 95 -10.81 5.73 -10.22
C GLU A 95 -11.08 6.94 -9.32
N ARG A 96 -10.18 7.91 -9.35
CA ARG A 96 -10.41 9.22 -8.74
C ARG A 96 -11.12 10.10 -9.76
N SER A 97 -12.44 9.96 -9.87
CA SER A 97 -13.23 11.00 -10.54
C SER A 97 -13.07 12.29 -9.74
N PRO A 98 -12.69 13.42 -10.36
CA PRO A 98 -12.68 14.70 -9.66
C PRO A 98 -14.11 14.93 -9.13
N MET A 99 -14.26 15.04 -7.81
CA MET A 99 -15.52 15.51 -7.26
C MET A 99 -15.72 16.94 -7.79
N PRO A 100 -16.85 17.26 -8.45
CA PRO A 100 -17.16 18.63 -8.77
C PRO A 100 -17.19 19.41 -7.46
N LEU A 101 -16.24 20.32 -7.28
CA LEU A 101 -16.29 21.26 -6.18
C LEU A 101 -17.56 22.11 -6.36
N PRO A 102 -18.28 22.45 -5.27
CA PRO A 102 -19.38 23.39 -5.38
C PRO A 102 -18.81 24.69 -5.96
N LEU A 103 -19.18 25.00 -7.20
CA LEU A 103 -19.03 26.34 -7.75
C LEU A 103 -19.91 27.24 -6.88
N PHE A 104 -19.41 28.41 -6.49
CA PHE A 104 -20.11 29.31 -5.59
C PHE A 104 -21.45 29.76 -6.21
N ASP A 105 -22.54 29.05 -5.92
CA ASP A 105 -23.91 29.40 -6.35
C ASP A 105 -24.52 30.55 -5.52
N SER A 106 -23.71 31.45 -4.96
CA SER A 106 -24.19 32.51 -4.05
C SER A 106 -23.43 33.83 -4.15
N LEU A 107 -23.20 34.30 -5.38
CA LEU A 107 -22.93 35.72 -5.65
C LEU A 107 -23.97 36.30 -6.61
N SER A 108 -25.24 36.10 -6.28
CA SER A 108 -26.34 36.95 -6.74
C SER A 108 -26.72 37.88 -5.59
N GLY A 109 -25.91 38.93 -5.44
CA GLY A 109 -26.26 40.14 -4.70
C GLY A 109 -26.65 41.24 -5.68
#